data_AF-A0A3M8A4B7-F1
#
_entry.id   AF-A0A3M8A4B7-F1
#
_cell.length_a   1.000
_cell.length_b   1.000
_cell.length_c   1.000
_cell.angle_alpha   90.00
_cell.angle_beta   90.00
_cell.angle_gamma   90.00
#
_symmetry.space_group_name_H-M   'P 1'
#
loop_
_entity.id
_entity.type
_entity.pdbx_description
1 polymer ?
#
loop_
_entity_poly.entity_id
_entity_poly.type
_entity_poly.pdbx_seq_one_letter_code
_entity_poly.pdbx_strand_id
1 'polypeptide(L)'
;MDRIRYAGGELLTGSEIAEAVVAYAAALGRSNSAASIDIPVRTNGGTTRRAHLLVGPASQLVTEPVDTDLEELVDAALVAELRAATTALVPHPLVDRMQIDDADTDELEWPPAR
;
A
#
# COMPACT_ATOMS: atom_id res chain seq x y z
N MET A 1 16.53 9.61 -0.05
CA MET A 1 15.67 9.80 1.12
C MET A 1 14.53 10.76 0.80
N ASP A 2 13.39 10.59 1.46
CA ASP A 2 12.19 11.40 1.26
C ASP A 2 11.68 11.97 2.58
N ARG A 3 11.18 13.21 2.55
CA ARG A 3 10.49 13.84 3.68
C ARG A 3 8.99 13.66 3.54
N ILE A 4 8.37 13.07 4.54
CA ILE A 4 6.92 12.97 4.71
C ILE A 4 6.45 14.13 5.61
N ARG A 5 5.45 14.89 5.16
CA ARG A 5 4.72 15.87 5.99
C ARG A 5 3.38 15.28 6.40
N TYR A 6 3.13 15.26 7.71
CA TYR A 6 1.90 14.71 8.29
C TYR A 6 1.49 15.44 9.57
N ALA A 7 0.22 15.85 9.67
CA ALA A 7 -0.35 16.49 10.87
C ALA A 7 0.47 17.68 11.44
N GLY A 8 1.11 18.46 10.55
CA GLY A 8 1.98 19.58 10.94
C GLY A 8 3.41 19.19 11.32
N GLY A 9 3.72 17.90 11.38
CA GLY A 9 5.08 17.37 11.57
C GLY A 9 5.76 17.01 10.26
N GLU A 10 7.07 16.77 10.34
CA GLU A 10 7.89 16.26 9.25
C GLU A 10 8.76 15.09 9.69
N LEU A 11 8.92 14.12 8.80
CA LEU A 11 9.66 12.88 9.03
C LEU A 11 10.57 12.64 7.83
N LEU A 12 11.86 12.44 8.04
CA LEU A 12 12.79 12.03 6.98
C LEU A 12 12.96 10.51 7.05
N THR A 13 12.63 9.79 5.99
CA THR A 13 12.74 8.33 5.94
C THR A 13 13.30 7.87 4.60
N GLY A 14 13.47 6.57 4.45
CA GLY A 14 13.93 6.01 3.20
C GLY A 14 12.93 6.20 2.07
N SER A 15 13.38 6.40 0.84
CA SER A 15 12.51 6.68 -0.30
C SER A 15 11.53 5.53 -0.57
N GLU A 16 11.98 4.26 -0.52
CA GLU A 16 11.08 3.11 -0.66
C GLU A 16 10.07 2.99 0.49
N ILE A 17 10.47 3.39 1.71
CA ILE A 17 9.61 3.40 2.88
C ILE A 17 8.54 4.47 2.72
N ALA A 18 8.93 5.69 2.32
CA ALA A 18 8.00 6.80 2.08
C ALA A 18 6.98 6.46 0.99
N GLU A 19 7.43 5.87 -0.13
CA GLU A 19 6.56 5.40 -1.19
C GLU A 19 5.53 4.38 -0.68
N ALA A 20 5.98 3.37 0.08
CA ALA A 20 5.10 2.36 0.65
C ALA A 20 4.07 2.95 1.63
N VAL A 21 4.48 3.93 2.44
CA VAL A 21 3.57 4.64 3.36
C VAL A 21 2.50 5.41 2.60
N VAL A 22 2.86 6.14 1.54
CA VAL A 22 1.89 6.89 0.73
C VAL A 22 0.92 5.94 0.03
N ALA A 23 1.41 4.85 -0.55
CA ALA A 23 0.56 3.85 -1.19
C ALA A 23 -0.44 3.23 -0.21
N TYR A 24 0.01 2.88 1.00
CA TYR A 24 -0.85 2.33 2.03
C TYR A 24 -1.87 3.34 2.54
N ALA A 25 -1.45 4.59 2.78
CA ALA A 25 -2.34 5.67 3.17
C ALA A 25 -3.44 5.93 2.14
N ALA A 26 -3.10 5.91 0.84
CA ALA A 26 -4.08 6.06 -0.23
C ALA A 26 -5.09 4.89 -0.23
N ALA A 27 -4.66 3.66 0.08
CA ALA A 27 -5.56 2.51 0.20
C ALA A 27 -6.48 2.59 1.43
N LEU A 28 -5.97 3.07 2.57
CA LEU A 28 -6.78 3.37 3.75
C LEU A 28 -7.85 4.43 3.45
N GLY A 29 -7.49 5.50 2.75
CA GLY A 29 -8.42 6.53 2.27
C GLY A 29 -9.55 5.95 1.42
N ARG A 30 -9.22 5.12 0.41
CA ARG A 30 -10.22 4.48 -0.47
C ARG A 30 -11.13 3.50 0.26
N SER A 31 -10.63 2.83 1.28
CA SER A 31 -11.40 1.86 2.09
C SER A 31 -12.12 2.50 3.29
N ASN A 32 -12.05 3.83 3.45
CA ASN A 32 -12.58 4.55 4.60
C ASN A 32 -12.12 3.94 5.94
N SER A 33 -10.84 3.54 6.00
CA SER A 33 -10.22 2.87 7.15
C SER A 33 -9.06 3.69 7.74
N ALA A 34 -8.57 3.28 8.90
CA ALA A 34 -7.42 3.88 9.57
C ALA A 34 -6.48 2.80 10.09
N ALA A 35 -5.18 3.11 10.14
CA ALA A 35 -4.17 2.22 10.70
C ALA A 35 -3.02 3.01 11.36
N SER A 36 -2.39 2.38 12.34
CA SER A 36 -1.13 2.86 12.89
C SER A 36 0.03 2.27 12.09
N ILE A 37 0.97 3.11 11.68
CA ILE A 37 2.17 2.75 10.96
C ILE A 37 3.37 3.08 11.84
N ASP A 38 4.38 2.23 11.84
CA ASP A 38 5.65 2.47 12.51
C ASP A 38 6.76 2.40 11.45
N ILE A 39 7.56 3.46 11.33
CA ILE A 39 8.65 3.55 10.34
C ILE A 39 9.97 4.02 10.97
N PRO A 40 11.13 3.63 10.42
CA PRO A 40 12.40 4.23 10.81
C PRO A 40 12.51 5.63 10.21
N VAL A 41 13.01 6.58 10.98
CA VAL A 41 13.21 7.97 10.56
C VAL A 41 14.61 8.45 10.94
N ARG A 42 15.15 9.37 10.13
CA ARG A 42 16.35 10.13 10.45
C ARG A 42 15.97 11.37 11.22
N THR A 43 16.63 11.56 12.36
CA THR A 43 16.60 12.82 13.11
C THR A 43 17.54 13.84 12.49
N ASN A 44 17.39 15.12 12.86
CA ASN A 44 18.29 16.19 12.40
C ASN A 44 19.78 15.95 12.76
N GLY A 45 20.04 15.18 13.83
CA GLY A 45 21.40 14.78 14.21
C GLY A 45 21.93 13.54 13.49
N GLY A 46 21.26 13.06 12.43
CA GLY A 46 21.64 11.88 11.66
C GLY A 46 21.32 10.53 12.32
N THR A 47 20.89 10.52 13.58
CA THR A 47 20.54 9.27 14.28
C THR A 47 19.21 8.70 13.79
N THR A 48 19.13 7.37 13.71
CA THR A 48 17.90 6.64 13.38
C THR A 48 17.01 6.49 14.61
N ARG A 49 15.72 6.75 14.45
CA ARG A 49 14.66 6.54 15.46
C ARG A 49 13.45 5.88 14.80
N ARG A 50 12.44 5.52 15.59
CA ARG A 50 11.14 5.05 15.10
C ARG A 50 10.10 6.16 15.27
N ALA A 51 9.23 6.31 14.29
CA ALA A 51 8.09 7.21 14.33
C ALA A 51 6.80 6.40 14.18
N HIS A 52 5.84 6.65 15.06
CA HIS A 52 4.52 6.03 15.02
C HIS A 52 3.50 7.05 14.51
N LEU A 53 2.80 6.70 13.45
CA LEU A 53 1.82 7.57 12.80
C LEU A 53 0.46 6.88 12.81
N LEU A 54 -0.59 7.59 13.22
CA LEU A 54 -1.96 7.15 12.95
C LEU A 54 -2.41 7.79 11.63
N VAL A 55 -2.71 6.99 10.61
CA VAL A 55 -3.20 7.45 9.30
C VAL A 55 -4.67 7.05 9.16
N GLY A 56 -5.55 8.01 8.93
CA GLY A 56 -6.98 7.81 8.71
C GLY A 56 -7.45 8.24 7.32
N PRO A 57 -8.76 8.13 7.03
CA PRO A 57 -9.29 8.33 5.68
C PRO A 57 -9.06 9.74 5.11
N ALA A 58 -9.06 10.75 5.99
CA ALA A 58 -8.85 12.15 5.63
C ALA A 58 -7.40 12.62 5.84
N SER A 59 -6.48 11.70 6.15
CA SER A 59 -5.07 12.05 6.34
C SER A 59 -4.46 12.56 5.05
N GLN A 60 -3.98 13.80 5.07
CA GLN A 60 -3.20 14.38 3.98
C GLN A 60 -1.71 14.11 4.24
N LEU A 61 -1.05 13.47 3.28
CA LEU A 61 0.37 13.17 3.29
C LEU A 61 1.01 13.79 2.06
N VAL A 62 2.15 14.45 2.26
CA VAL A 62 2.97 15.00 1.18
C VAL A 62 4.36 14.41 1.32
N THR A 63 4.92 13.93 0.22
CA THR A 63 6.31 13.45 0.14
C THR A 63 7.10 14.30 -0.83
N GLU A 64 8.31 14.67 -0.42
CA GLU A 64 9.29 15.37 -1.26
C GLU A 64 10.65 14.66 -1.15
N PRO A 65 11.37 14.45 -2.26
CA PRO A 65 12.73 13.94 -2.21
C PRO A 65 13.63 14.98 -1.52
N VAL A 66 14.60 14.49 -0.75
CA VAL A 66 15.59 15.34 -0.05
C VAL A 66 16.99 14.86 -0.41
N ASP A 67 17.76 15.74 -1.03
CA ASP A 67 19.19 15.53 -1.25
C ASP A 67 19.93 15.60 0.11
N THR A 68 20.61 14.52 0.47
CA THR A 68 21.33 14.39 1.74
C THR A 68 22.48 13.42 1.60
N ASP A 69 23.58 13.67 2.32
CA ASP A 69 24.73 12.76 2.40
C ASP A 69 24.52 11.63 3.43
N LEU A 70 23.35 11.58 4.08
CA LEU A 70 23.03 10.52 5.04
C LEU A 70 22.74 9.20 4.31
N GLU A 71 23.17 8.10 4.93
CA GLU A 71 22.87 6.76 4.44
C GLU A 71 21.35 6.50 4.40
N GLU A 72 20.90 5.99 3.27
CA GLU A 72 19.52 5.63 2.98
C GLU A 72 18.97 4.67 4.05
N LEU A 73 17.72 4.89 4.47
CA LEU A 73 17.08 4.00 5.44
C LEU A 73 16.36 2.88 4.70
N VAL A 74 16.90 1.67 4.79
CA VAL A 74 16.32 0.48 4.15
C VAL A 74 15.67 -0.42 5.20
N ASP A 75 14.40 -0.76 4.98
CA ASP A 75 13.64 -1.72 5.80
C ASP A 75 12.73 -2.53 4.87
N ALA A 76 13.33 -3.50 4.17
CA ALA A 76 12.64 -4.28 3.14
C ALA A 76 11.47 -5.11 3.70
N ALA A 77 11.56 -5.53 4.97
CA ALA A 77 10.50 -6.27 5.62
C ALA A 77 9.28 -5.38 5.86
N LEU A 78 9.47 -4.17 6.39
CA LEU A 78 8.41 -3.17 6.55
C LEU A 78 7.79 -2.78 5.20
N VAL A 79 8.61 -2.54 4.17
CA VAL A 79 8.11 -2.21 2.83
C VAL A 79 7.24 -3.33 2.28
N ALA A 80 7.66 -4.59 2.43
CA ALA A 80 6.87 -5.75 2.01
C ALA A 80 5.54 -5.86 2.80
N GLU A 81 5.57 -5.62 4.11
CA GLU A 81 4.38 -5.61 4.97
C GLU A 81 3.37 -4.54 4.53
N LEU A 82 3.82 -3.30 4.33
CA LEU A 82 2.96 -2.19 3.90
C LEU A 82 2.35 -2.45 2.51
N ARG A 83 3.13 -3.04 1.59
CA ARG A 83 2.64 -3.44 0.27
C ARG A 83 1.59 -4.54 0.38
N ALA A 84 1.81 -5.57 1.20
CA ALA A 84 0.84 -6.63 1.43
C ALA A 84 -0.46 -6.10 2.06
N ALA A 85 -0.35 -5.24 3.08
CA ALA A 85 -1.49 -4.58 3.72
C ALA A 85 -2.25 -3.69 2.73
N THR A 86 -1.55 -3.00 1.83
CA THR A 86 -2.14 -2.21 0.74
C THR A 86 -2.98 -3.10 -0.18
N THR A 87 -2.43 -4.22 -0.64
CA THR A 87 -3.14 -5.17 -1.51
C THR A 87 -4.38 -5.76 -0.82
N ALA A 88 -4.30 -6.05 0.48
CA ALA A 88 -5.43 -6.60 1.25
C ALA A 88 -6.62 -5.62 1.35
N LEU A 89 -6.39 -4.31 1.25
CA LEU A 89 -7.44 -3.28 1.28
C LEU A 89 -8.09 -3.04 -0.10
N VAL A 90 -7.52 -3.56 -1.19
CA VAL A 90 -8.12 -3.44 -2.51
C VAL A 90 -9.29 -4.42 -2.59
N PRO A 91 -10.52 -3.97 -2.92
CA PRO A 91 -11.64 -4.86 -3.14
C PRO A 91 -11.30 -5.81 -4.29
N HIS A 92 -11.31 -7.11 -4.02
CA HIS A 92 -11.18 -8.11 -5.08
C HIS A 92 -12.58 -8.36 -5.64
N PRO A 93 -12.80 -8.23 -6.97
CA PRO A 93 -14.08 -8.63 -7.54
C PRO A 93 -14.28 -10.11 -7.22
N LEU A 94 -15.35 -10.40 -6.48
CA LEU A 94 -15.85 -11.76 -6.38
C LEU A 94 -16.34 -12.10 -7.79
N VAL A 95 -15.52 -12.83 -8.54
CA VAL A 95 -16.07 -13.63 -9.64
C VAL A 95 -16.98 -14.64 -8.97
N ASP A 96 -18.28 -14.35 -8.99
CA ASP A 96 -19.27 -15.35 -8.69
C ASP A 96 -18.98 -16.50 -9.66
N ARG A 97 -18.46 -17.62 -9.14
CA ARG A 97 -18.48 -18.87 -9.88
C ARG A 97 -19.95 -19.24 -9.93
N MET A 98 -20.67 -18.61 -10.85
CA MET A 98 -21.88 -19.20 -11.39
C MET A 98 -21.48 -20.62 -11.76
N GLN A 99 -22.03 -21.57 -11.02
CA GLN A 99 -21.95 -22.98 -11.38
C GLN A 99 -22.52 -23.03 -12.79
N ILE A 100 -21.64 -23.21 -13.77
CA ILE A 100 -22.08 -23.69 -15.08
C ILE A 100 -22.55 -25.10 -14.75
N ASP A 101 -23.86 -25.26 -14.65
CA ASP A 101 -24.46 -26.57 -14.54
C ASP A 101 -24.13 -27.26 -15.87
N ASP A 102 -23.21 -28.22 -15.86
CA ASP A 102 -22.78 -28.97 -17.06
C ASP A 102 -23.96 -29.77 -17.70
N ALA A 103 -25.14 -29.71 -17.09
CA ALA A 103 -26.35 -30.43 -17.47
C ALA A 103 -26.99 -30.00 -18.81
N ASP A 104 -26.61 -28.86 -19.40
CA ASP A 104 -27.14 -28.38 -20.69
C ASP A 104 -26.30 -28.79 -21.92
N THR A 105 -25.27 -29.63 -21.75
CA THR A 105 -24.37 -30.00 -22.88
C THR A 105 -24.93 -31.13 -23.77
N ASP A 106 -26.01 -31.80 -23.36
CA ASP A 106 -26.53 -32.98 -24.09
C ASP A 106 -27.45 -32.66 -25.28
N GLU A 107 -27.75 -31.39 -25.59
CA GLU A 107 -28.68 -31.02 -26.68
C GLU A 107 -28.08 -30.13 -27.78
N LEU A 108 -26.76 -30.11 -27.96
CA LEU A 108 -26.13 -29.48 -29.12
C LEU A 108 -25.57 -30.51 -30.10
N GLU A 109 -26.47 -31.28 -30.71
CA GLU A 109 -26.13 -32.16 -31.83
C GLU A 109 -25.74 -31.29 -33.04
N TRP A 110 -24.43 -31.07 -33.20
CA TRP A 110 -23.88 -30.30 -34.31
C TRP A 110 -24.32 -30.94 -35.65
N PRO A 111 -24.95 -30.19 -36.56
CA PRO A 111 -25.43 -30.78 -37.81
C PRO A 111 -24.25 -31.34 -38.61
N PRO A 112 -24.39 -32.51 -39.25
CA PRO A 112 -23.28 -33.12 -39.96
C PRO A 112 -22.77 -32.17 -41.04
N ALA A 113 -21.47 -31.89 -41.01
CA ALA A 113 -20.80 -31.13 -42.06
C ALA A 113 -21.01 -31.85 -43.39
N ARG A 114 -21.61 -31.15 -44.35
CA ARG A 114 -21.90 -31.65 -45.70
C ARG A 114 -20.84 -31.18 -46.68
#